data_AF-A0A9E0WLN4-F1
#
_entry.id   AF-A0A9E0WLN4-F1
#
_cell.length_a   1.000
_cell.length_b   1.000
_cell.length_c   1.000
_cell.angle_alpha   90.00
_cell.angle_beta   90.00
_cell.angle_gamma   90.00
#
_symmetry.space_group_name_H-M   'P 1'
#
loop_
_entity.id
_entity.type
_entity.pdbx_description
1 polymer ?
#
loop_
_entity_poly.entity_id
_entity_poly.type
_entity_poly.pdbx_seq_one_letter_code
_entity_poly.pdbx_strand_id
1 'polypeptide(L)' 'MFAIIGVGTFIGYKLDEMYPNEHNLYTLAGSLSSVIISIIYIIRRIIAASKEDQ' A
#
# COMPACT_ATOMS: atom_id res chain seq x y z
N MET A 1 -4.05 -8.15 -0.78
CA MET A 1 -3.36 -7.57 0.40
C MET A 1 -1.85 -7.68 0.24
N PHE A 2 -1.27 -8.89 0.24
CA PHE A 2 0.18 -9.08 0.10
C PHE A 2 0.81 -8.47 -1.17
N ALA A 3 0.13 -8.54 -2.31
CA ALA A 3 0.62 -7.90 -3.54
C ALA A 3 0.70 -6.36 -3.43
N ILE A 4 -0.33 -5.72 -2.86
CA ILE A 4 -0.38 -4.25 -2.71
C ILE A 4 0.70 -3.77 -1.75
N ILE A 5 0.85 -4.47 -0.62
CA ILE A 5 1.85 -4.17 0.40
C ILE A 5 3.26 -4.40 -0.15
N GLY A 6 3.49 -5.55 -0.79
CA GLY A 6 4.79 -5.87 -1.39
C GLY A 6 5.22 -4.84 -2.44
N VAL A 7 4.30 -4.38 -3.30
CA VAL A 7 4.59 -3.33 -4.28
C VAL A 7 4.87 -1.99 -3.60
N GLY A 8 4.07 -1.58 -2.61
CA GLY A 8 4.29 -0.32 -1.90
C GLY A 8 5.60 -0.27 -1.12
N THR A 9 5.97 -1.38 -0.46
CA THR A 9 7.26 -1.51 0.23
C THR A 9 8.43 -1.56 -0.75
N PHE A 10 8.32 -2.26 -1.88
CA PHE A 10 9.38 -2.32 -2.89
C PHE A 10 9.64 -0.96 -3.54
N ILE A 11 8.58 -0.21 -3.87
CA ILE A 11 8.69 1.15 -4.39
C ILE A 11 9.35 2.06 -3.35
N GLY A 12 8.92 1.97 -2.08
CA GLY A 12 9.52 2.74 -0.98
C GLY A 12 11.01 2.44 -0.80
N TYR A 13 11.40 1.17 -0.87
CA TYR A 13 12.80 0.73 -0.78
C TYR A 13 13.66 1.27 -1.93
N LYS A 14 13.17 1.15 -3.17
CA LYS A 14 13.83 1.73 -4.35
C LYS A 14 13.99 3.24 -4.26
N LEU A 15 13.04 3.93 -3.64
CA LEU A 15 13.11 5.37 -3.41
C LEU A 15 14.15 5.72 -2.34
N ASP A 16 14.21 4.99 -1.23
CA ASP A 16 15.26 5.16 -0.21
C ASP A 16 16.67 4.88 -0.79
N GLU A 17 16.81 3.96 -1.76
CA GLU A 17 18.08 3.66 -2.43
C GLU A 17 18.53 4.81 -3.37
N MET A 18 17.59 5.45 -4.08
CA MET A 18 17.89 6.59 -4.96
C MET A 18 18.09 7.91 -4.21
N TYR A 19 17.41 8.07 -3.07
CA TYR A 19 17.53 9.23 -2.21
C TYR A 19 18.18 8.77 -0.89
N PRO A 20 19.52 8.63 -0.85
CA PRO A 20 20.23 8.16 0.33
C PRO A 20 20.03 9.18 1.45
N ASN A 21 19.02 8.92 2.26
CA ASN A 21 18.69 9.65 3.45
C ASN A 21 19.09 8.76 4.64
N GLU A 22 19.62 9.34 5.72
CA GLU A 22 20.03 8.54 6.90
C GLU A 22 18.87 7.74 7.53
N HIS A 23 17.63 8.06 7.13
CA HIS A 23 16.42 7.40 7.60
C HIS A 23 15.61 6.88 6.40
N ASN A 24 15.17 5.62 6.48
CA ASN A 24 14.34 4.91 5.50
C ASN A 24 12.88 5.42 5.50
N LEU A 25 12.72 6.74 5.36
CA LEU A 25 11.44 7.43 5.48
C LEU A 25 10.52 7.10 4.31
N TYR A 26 11.06 6.84 3.12
CA TYR A 26 10.23 6.50 1.96
C TYR A 26 9.71 5.06 2.02
N THR A 27 10.50 4.11 2.54
CA THR A 27 10.00 2.76 2.85
C THR A 27 8.93 2.81 3.93
N LEU A 28 9.14 3.61 4.98
CA LEU A 28 8.15 3.78 6.05
C LEU A 28 6.85 4.40 5.53
N ALA A 29 6.93 5.51 4.80
CA ALA A 29 5.76 6.16 4.21
C ALA A 29 5.08 5.24 3.17
N GLY A 30 5.84 4.61 2.29
CA GLY A 30 5.34 3.70 1.27
C GLY A 30 4.62 2.48 1.84
N SER A 31 5.18 1.87 2.88
CA SER A 31 4.53 0.76 3.59
C SER A 31 3.21 1.20 4.27
N LEU A 32 3.22 2.33 4.99
CA LEU A 32 2.01 2.86 5.64
C LEU A 32 0.91 3.20 4.62
N SER A 33 1.27 3.88 3.52
CA SER A 33 0.34 4.19 2.43
C SER A 33 -0.21 2.93 1.77
N SER A 34 0.61 1.90 1.59
CA SER A 34 0.18 0.63 0.99
C SER A 34 -0.89 -0.09 1.84
N VAL A 35 -0.76 -0.03 3.17
CA VAL A 35 -1.74 -0.60 4.10
C VAL A 35 -3.06 0.15 3.99
N ILE A 36 -3.02 1.48 3.97
CA ILE A 36 -4.22 2.32 3.80
C ILE A 36 -4.93 1.99 2.48
N ILE A 37 -4.20 1.92 1.37
CA ILE A 37 -4.75 1.57 0.05
C ILE A 37 -5.36 0.16 0.08
N SER A 38 -4.70 -0.80 0.74
CA SER A 38 -5.23 -2.16 0.86
C SER A 38 -6.54 -2.20 1.65
N ILE A 39 -6.70 -1.39 2.69
CA ILE A 39 -7.95 -1.30 3.46
C ILE A 39 -9.06 -0.70 2.60
N ILE A 40 -8.79 0.41 1.90
CA ILE A 40 -9.76 1.07 1.01
C ILE A 40 -10.24 0.09 -0.08
N TYR A 41 -9.31 -0.66 -0.67
CA TYR A 41 -9.63 -1.67 -1.69
C TYR A 41 -10.59 -2.74 -1.15
N ILE A 42 -10.33 -3.26 0.05
CA ILE A 42 -11.19 -4.26 0.70
C ILE A 42 -12.58 -3.69 0.97
N ILE A 43 -12.67 -2.48 1.53
CA ILE A 43 -13.96 -1.81 1.79
C ILE A 43 -14.76 -1.68 0.49
N ARG A 44 -14.13 -1.18 -0.58
CA ARG A 44 -14.78 -1.05 -1.89
C ARG A 44 -15.26 -2.39 -2.44
N ARG A 45 -14.45 -3.45 -2.29
CA ARG A 45 -14.81 -4.80 -2.73
C ARG A 45 -16.02 -5.34 -1.99
N ILE A 46 -16.09 -5.15 -0.67
CA ILE A 46 -17.22 -5.58 0.15
C ILE A 46 -18.50 -4.83 -0.25
N ILE A 47 -18.41 -3.50 -0.43
CA ILE A 47 -19.55 -2.68 -0.84
C ILE A 47 -20.06 -3.11 -2.23
N ALA A 48 -19.17 -3.40 -3.17
CA ALA A 48 -19.55 -3.86 -4.51
C ALA A 48 -20.24 -5.24 -4.46
N ALA A 49 -19.69 -6.20 -3.72
CA ALA A 49 -20.30 -7.51 -3.53
C ALA A 49 -21.71 -7.39 -2.88
N SER A 50 -21.85 -6.55 -1.87
CA SER A 50 -23.14 -6.31 -1.20
C SER A 50 -24.22 -5.69 -2.10
N LYS A 51 -23.85 -5.09 -3.23
CA LYS A 51 -24.80 -4.53 -4.21
C LYS A 51 -25.20 -5.52 -5.30
N GLU A 52 -24.40 -6.56 -5.54
CA GLU A 52 -24.71 -7.62 -6.50
C GLU A 52 -25.75 -8.61 -5.92
N ASP A 53 -25.77 -8.74 -4.59
CA ASP A 53 -26.69 -9.62 -3.86
C ASP A 53 -28.09 -9.00 -3.58
N GLN A 54 -28.35 -7.77 -4.03
CA GLN A 54 -29.64 -7.04 -3.92
C GLN A 54 -30.33 -6.92 -5.27
#